data_AF-A0A2R8C5I4-F1
#
_entry.id   AF-A0A2R8C5I4-F1
#
_cell.length_a   1.000
_cell.length_b   1.000
_cell.length_c   1.000
_cell.angle_alpha   90.00
_cell.angle_beta   90.00
_cell.angle_gamma   90.00
#
_symmetry.space_group_name_H-M   'P 1'
#
loop_
_entity.id
_entity.type
_entity.pdbx_description
1 polymer ?
#
loop_
_entity_poly.entity_id
_entity_poly.type
_entity_poly.pdbx_seq_one_letter_code
_entity_poly.pdbx_strand_id
1 'polypeptide(L)'
;MALLKQTLAVMIVLSWSSASIAGSCLPPVPPWMPTNAHDVQAYADLLQRDAETYFTDVERYFRCLDQERREVFEQVRDFTEDYARVLELLDGVRK
;
A
#
# COMPACT_ATOMS: atom_id res chain seq x y z
N MET A 1 -23.04 27.14 -26.63
CA MET A 1 -21.74 27.42 -25.97
C MET A 1 -21.75 27.15 -24.46
N ALA A 2 -22.79 27.56 -23.71
CA ALA A 2 -22.88 27.27 -22.26
C ALA A 2 -22.95 25.77 -21.93
N LEU A 3 -23.73 25.01 -22.71
CA LEU A 3 -23.84 23.55 -22.56
C LEU A 3 -22.50 22.82 -22.81
N LEU A 4 -21.71 23.29 -23.78
CA LEU A 4 -20.38 22.73 -24.08
C LEU A 4 -19.36 23.00 -22.97
N LYS A 5 -19.52 24.13 -22.26
CA LYS A 5 -18.67 24.49 -21.11
C LYS A 5 -19.06 23.68 -19.86
N GLN A 6 -20.35 23.43 -19.65
CA GLN A 6 -20.83 22.60 -18.54
C GLN A 6 -20.42 21.14 -18.69
N THR A 7 -20.51 20.57 -19.89
CA THR A 7 -20.05 19.21 -20.14
C THR A 7 -18.53 19.08 -19.93
N LEU A 8 -17.75 20.08 -20.34
CA LEU A 8 -16.30 20.12 -20.10
C LEU A 8 -15.97 20.16 -18.60
N ALA A 9 -16.67 20.99 -17.82
CA ALA A 9 -16.46 21.08 -16.38
C ALA A 9 -16.79 19.77 -15.66
N VAL A 10 -17.88 19.10 -16.04
CA VAL A 10 -18.27 17.79 -15.48
C VAL A 10 -17.25 16.70 -15.82
N MET A 11 -16.70 16.70 -17.04
CA MET A 11 -15.66 15.75 -17.46
C MET A 11 -14.34 15.95 -16.67
N ILE A 12 -13.97 17.20 -16.38
CA ILE A 12 -12.77 17.50 -15.58
C ILE A 12 -12.95 17.03 -14.13
N VAL A 13 -14.12 17.26 -13.53
CA VAL A 13 -14.41 16.82 -12.15
C VAL A 13 -14.43 15.30 -12.03
N LEU A 14 -14.97 14.59 -13.03
CA LEU A 14 -14.99 13.12 -13.08
C LEU A 14 -13.61 12.48 -13.36
N SER A 15 -12.64 13.24 -13.86
CA SER A 15 -11.28 12.73 -14.08
C SER A 15 -10.43 12.68 -12.80
N TRP A 16 -10.80 13.43 -11.77
CA TRP A 16 -10.05 13.51 -10.50
C TRP A 16 -10.37 12.37 -9.52
N SER A 17 -11.45 11.61 -9.74
CA SER A 17 -11.84 10.49 -8.89
C SER A 17 -11.01 9.22 -9.10
N SER A 18 -10.01 9.26 -9.99
CA SER A 18 -9.01 8.19 -10.16
C SER A 18 -7.87 8.32 -9.17
N ALA A 19 -8.15 8.67 -7.91
CA ALA A 19 -7.24 8.32 -6.83
C ALA A 19 -7.33 6.80 -6.71
N SER A 20 -6.46 6.10 -7.43
CA SER A 20 -6.31 4.66 -7.32
C SER A 20 -6.18 4.32 -5.85
N ILE A 21 -7.20 3.69 -5.27
CA ILE A 21 -7.02 2.88 -4.06
C ILE A 21 -6.29 1.63 -4.56
N ALA A 22 -5.03 1.80 -4.95
CA ALA A 22 -4.12 0.68 -5.02
C ALA A 22 -4.07 0.15 -3.58
N GLY A 23 -4.55 -1.07 -3.35
CA GLY A 23 -4.29 -1.76 -2.08
C GLY A 23 -2.78 -1.71 -1.89
N SER A 24 -2.32 -0.90 -0.96
CA SER A 24 -1.00 -0.29 -1.03
C SER A 24 0.10 -1.33 -1.07
N CYS A 25 -0.05 -2.38 -0.26
CA CYS A 25 0.72 -3.62 -0.37
C CYS A 25 -0.23 -4.81 -0.18
N LEU A 26 -0.44 -5.63 -1.22
CA LEU A 26 -1.29 -6.81 -1.13
C LEU A 26 -0.45 -8.07 -0.80
N PRO A 27 -0.80 -8.85 0.23
CA PRO A 27 -0.06 -10.06 0.56
C PRO A 27 -0.24 -11.13 -0.53
N PRO A 28 0.83 -11.82 -0.94
CA PRO A 28 0.72 -12.92 -1.89
C PRO A 28 0.01 -14.12 -1.26
N VAL A 29 -0.75 -14.84 -2.07
CA VAL A 29 -1.46 -16.06 -1.64
C VAL A 29 -0.47 -17.23 -1.65
N PRO A 30 -0.36 -18.00 -0.55
CA PRO A 30 0.48 -19.19 -0.54
C PRO A 30 0.04 -20.21 -1.60
N PRO A 31 0.97 -20.82 -2.35
CA PRO A 31 0.63 -21.87 -3.28
C PRO A 31 0.12 -23.12 -2.54
N TRP A 32 -0.59 -23.97 -3.27
CA TRP A 32 -1.00 -25.28 -2.75
C TRP A 32 0.22 -26.16 -2.49
N MET A 33 0.22 -26.90 -1.37
CA MET A 33 1.30 -27.79 -1.00
C MET A 33 0.78 -29.24 -0.82
N PRO A 34 1.24 -30.22 -1.62
CA PRO A 34 0.86 -31.61 -1.45
C PRO A 34 1.45 -32.21 -0.17
N THR A 35 0.71 -33.15 0.43
CA THR A 35 1.16 -33.89 1.62
C THR A 35 1.62 -35.31 1.32
N ASN A 36 1.31 -35.84 0.13
CA ASN A 36 1.72 -37.18 -0.28
C ASN A 36 2.98 -37.13 -1.15
N ALA A 37 3.87 -38.12 -0.99
CA ALA A 37 5.17 -38.13 -1.65
C ALA A 37 5.08 -38.36 -3.17
N HIS A 38 4.03 -39.06 -3.63
CA HIS A 38 3.82 -39.31 -5.06
C HIS A 38 3.57 -38.01 -5.81
N ASP A 39 2.70 -37.15 -5.31
CA ASP A 39 2.36 -35.86 -5.91
C ASP A 39 3.53 -34.88 -5.81
N VAL A 40 4.31 -34.94 -4.72
CA VAL A 40 5.56 -34.16 -4.61
C VAL A 40 6.53 -34.53 -5.73
N GLN A 41 6.71 -35.82 -6.02
CA GLN A 41 7.60 -36.26 -7.10
C GLN A 41 7.01 -35.96 -8.49
N ALA A 42 5.71 -36.19 -8.68
CA ALA A 42 5.02 -35.98 -9.95
C ALA A 42 5.02 -34.50 -10.36
N TYR A 43 4.96 -33.58 -9.40
CA TYR A 43 4.86 -32.14 -9.65
C TYR A 43 6.09 -31.36 -9.17
N ALA A 44 7.23 -32.01 -8.92
CA ALA A 44 8.43 -31.38 -8.32
C ALA A 44 8.83 -30.06 -9.02
N ASP A 45 8.89 -30.07 -10.35
CA ASP A 45 9.25 -28.88 -11.13
C ASP A 45 8.23 -27.75 -11.00
N LEU A 46 6.94 -28.07 -10.87
CA LEU A 46 5.89 -27.08 -10.67
C LEU A 46 5.98 -26.49 -9.27
N LEU A 47 6.13 -27.34 -8.25
CA LEU A 47 6.26 -26.93 -6.86
C LEU A 47 7.49 -26.03 -6.64
N GLN A 48 8.61 -26.34 -7.32
CA GLN A 48 9.79 -25.49 -7.28
C GLN A 48 9.52 -24.10 -7.86
N ARG A 49 8.90 -24.02 -9.05
CA ARG A 49 8.57 -22.73 -9.67
C ARG A 49 7.55 -21.92 -8.87
N ASP A 50 6.57 -22.59 -8.28
CA ASP A 50 5.56 -21.96 -7.43
C ASP A 50 6.21 -21.39 -6.16
N ALA A 51 7.16 -22.10 -5.56
CA ALA A 51 7.93 -21.60 -4.42
C ALA A 51 8.78 -20.38 -4.79
N GLU A 52 9.52 -20.43 -5.91
CA GLU A 52 10.34 -19.31 -6.39
C GLU A 52 9.48 -18.06 -6.68
N THR A 53 8.33 -18.26 -7.31
CA THR A 53 7.37 -17.19 -7.60
C THR A 53 6.82 -16.60 -6.31
N TYR A 54 6.36 -17.44 -5.39
CA TYR A 54 5.80 -17.00 -4.11
C TYR A 54 6.83 -16.20 -3.29
N PHE A 55 8.07 -16.66 -3.19
CA PHE A 55 9.11 -15.91 -2.45
C PHE A 55 9.43 -14.57 -3.10
N THR A 56 9.51 -14.51 -4.44
CA THR A 56 9.70 -13.25 -5.17
C THR A 56 8.58 -12.26 -4.87
N ASP A 57 7.33 -12.74 -4.82
CA ASP A 57 6.17 -11.90 -4.51
C ASP A 57 6.15 -11.46 -3.04
N VAL A 58 6.57 -12.32 -2.11
CA VAL A 58 6.73 -11.98 -0.69
C VAL A 58 7.80 -10.90 -0.49
N GLU A 59 8.94 -10.99 -1.18
CA GLU A 59 9.97 -9.96 -1.13
C GLU A 59 9.46 -8.62 -1.65
N ARG A 60 8.70 -8.62 -2.76
CA ARG A 60 8.06 -7.41 -3.29
C ARG A 60 7.08 -6.82 -2.28
N TYR A 61 6.28 -7.66 -1.63
CA TYR A 61 5.34 -7.26 -0.59
C TYR A 61 6.04 -6.62 0.61
N PHE A 62 7.12 -7.22 1.13
CA PHE A 62 7.86 -6.63 2.25
C PHE A 62 8.53 -5.31 1.89
N ARG A 63 9.11 -5.20 0.70
CA ARG A 63 9.67 -3.93 0.21
C ARG A 63 8.62 -2.82 0.18
N CYS A 64 7.41 -3.16 -0.24
CA CYS A 64 6.29 -2.24 -0.25
C CYS A 64 5.92 -1.80 1.17
N LEU A 65 5.74 -2.73 2.11
CA LEU A 65 5.41 -2.40 3.50
C LEU A 65 6.48 -1.54 4.17
N ASP A 66 7.75 -1.82 3.89
CA ASP A 66 8.86 -1.04 4.40
C ASP A 66 8.86 0.39 3.87
N GLN A 67 8.37 0.63 2.65
CA GLN A 67 8.20 1.97 2.09
C GLN A 67 7.07 2.70 2.82
N GLU A 68 5.88 2.08 2.94
CA GLU A 68 4.75 2.69 3.65
C GLU A 68 5.10 3.04 5.09
N ARG A 69 5.82 2.14 5.79
CA ARG A 69 6.28 2.39 7.15
C ARG A 69 7.17 3.62 7.24
N ARG A 70 8.07 3.84 6.28
CA ARG A 70 8.94 5.02 6.25
C ARG A 70 8.13 6.29 6.03
N GLU A 71 7.22 6.28 5.06
CA GLU A 71 6.39 7.44 4.73
C GLU A 71 5.50 7.86 5.92
N VAL A 72 4.85 6.89 6.57
CA VAL A 72 4.03 7.16 7.76
C VAL A 72 4.90 7.61 8.93
N PHE A 73 6.10 7.05 9.10
CA PHE A 73 7.00 7.46 10.17
C PHE A 73 7.43 8.93 10.04
N GLU A 74 7.74 9.38 8.82
CA GLU A 74 8.07 10.78 8.56
C GLU A 74 6.87 11.70 8.85
N GLN A 75 5.67 11.32 8.39
CA GLN A 75 4.45 12.08 8.67
C GLN A 75 4.18 12.20 10.18
N VAL A 76 4.33 11.11 10.94
CA VAL A 76 4.13 11.12 12.39
C VAL A 76 5.17 12.01 13.07
N ARG A 77 6.44 11.97 12.62
CA ARG A 77 7.49 12.82 13.18
C ARG A 77 7.14 14.30 13.03
N ASP A 78 6.80 14.73 11.82
CA ASP A 78 6.44 16.12 11.53
C ASP A 78 5.20 16.55 12.33
N PHE A 79 4.17 15.68 12.39
CA PHE A 79 2.97 15.92 13.19
C PHE A 79 3.27 16.07 14.69
N THR A 80 4.18 15.25 15.24
CA THR A 80 4.54 15.34 16.66
C THR A 80 5.29 16.63 17.00
N GLU A 81 6.14 17.12 16.11
CA GLU A 81 6.86 18.40 16.29
C GLU A 81 5.87 19.58 16.31
N ASP A 82 4.93 19.59 15.36
CA ASP A 82 3.88 20.61 15.32
C ASP A 82 3.00 20.56 16.56
N TYR A 83 2.62 19.36 17.00
CA TYR A 83 1.80 19.19 18.20
C TYR A 83 2.53 19.63 19.48
N ALA A 84 3.84 19.35 19.59
CA ALA A 84 4.65 19.81 20.71
C ALA A 84 4.64 21.35 20.82
N ARG A 85 4.80 22.07 19.70
CA ARG A 85 4.73 23.54 19.66
C ARG A 85 3.36 24.05 20.12
N VAL A 86 2.28 23.38 19.76
CA VAL A 86 0.93 23.76 20.23
C VAL A 86 0.83 23.64 21.75
N LEU A 87 1.37 22.56 22.34
CA LEU A 87 1.35 22.37 23.79
C LEU A 87 2.14 23.45 24.53
N GLU A 88 3.32 23.84 24.01
CA GLU A 88 4.12 24.92 24.58
C GLU A 88 3.36 26.25 24.62
N LEU A 89 2.63 26.58 23.54
CA LEU A 89 1.81 27.78 23.47
C LEU A 89 0.65 27.75 24.49
N LEU A 90 -0.02 26.60 24.62
CA LEU A 90 -1.11 26.43 25.56
C LEU A 90 -0.65 26.55 27.02
N ASP A 91 0.54 26.04 27.34
CA ASP A 91 1.12 26.18 28.67
C ASP A 91 1.56 27.62 28.96
N GLY A 92 1.98 28.37 27.93
CA GLY A 92 2.26 29.80 28.02
C GLY A 92 1.00 30.64 28.29
N VAL A 93 -0.12 30.33 27.63
CA VAL A 93 -1.42 31.03 27.82
C VAL A 93 -2.03 30.78 29.21
N ARG A 94 -1.71 29.64 29.83
CA ARG A 94 -2.22 29.28 31.16
C ARG A 94 -1.50 29.99 32.31
N LYS A 95 -0.31 30.55 32.09
CA LYS A 95 0.46 31.32 33.07
C LYS A 95 0.11 32.81 33.02
#